data_AF-A0A661K7G4-F1
#
_entry.id   AF-A0A661K7G4-F1
#
_cell.length_a   1.000
_cell.length_b   1.000
_cell.length_c   1.000
_cell.angle_alpha   90.00
_cell.angle_beta   90.00
_cell.angle_gamma   90.00
#
_symmetry.space_group_name_H-M   'P 1'
#
loop_
_entity.id
_entity.type
_entity.pdbx_description
1 polymer ?
#
loop_
_entity_poly.entity_id
_entity_poly.type
_entity_poly.pdbx_seq_one_letter_code
_entity_poly.pdbx_strand_id
1 'polypeptide(L)'
;MESLLKNMTLDFFATGQHKITPDQLMQKQNVFLLDVRSKEEAETIPLEFKHHPNITCKNIPLNELPDKINHIPKEKFIAIFCPANV
;
A
#
# COMPACT_ATOMS: atom_id res chain seq x y z
N MET A 1 -12.57 2.61 11.70
CA MET A 1 -12.36 1.67 10.58
C MET A 1 -13.70 1.17 10.04
N GLU A 2 -14.56 0.58 10.86
CA GLU A 2 -15.84 -0.01 10.41
C GLU A 2 -16.79 1.00 9.73
N SER A 3 -16.89 2.23 10.21
CA SER A 3 -17.71 3.28 9.58
C SER A 3 -17.17 3.76 8.24
N LEU A 4 -15.84 3.73 8.05
CA LEU A 4 -15.19 4.10 6.78
C LEU A 4 -15.45 3.02 5.72
N LEU A 5 -15.31 1.75 6.11
CA LEU A 5 -15.56 0.60 5.22
C LEU A 5 -17.01 0.56 4.73
N LYS A 6 -17.98 0.96 5.58
CA LYS A 6 -19.40 1.08 5.19
C LYS A 6 -19.65 2.09 4.07
N ASN A 7 -18.77 3.08 3.91
CA ASN A 7 -18.89 4.11 2.87
C ASN A 7 -18.15 3.74 1.57
N MET A 8 -17.40 2.63 1.55
CA MET A 8 -16.71 2.13 0.35
C MET A 8 -17.69 1.32 -0.53
N THR A 9 -18.75 1.97 -1.00
CA THR A 9 -19.72 1.37 -1.94
C THR A 9 -19.12 1.28 -3.35
N LEU A 10 -19.81 0.59 -4.27
CA LEU A 10 -19.42 0.57 -5.69
C LEU A 10 -19.27 1.98 -6.28
N ASP A 11 -20.14 2.92 -5.90
CA ASP A 11 -20.07 4.32 -6.32
C ASP A 11 -18.77 4.99 -5.85
N PHE A 12 -18.35 4.72 -4.61
CA PHE A 12 -17.07 5.21 -4.09
C PHE A 12 -15.89 4.63 -4.90
N PHE A 13 -15.91 3.34 -5.21
CA PHE A 13 -14.87 2.74 -6.05
C PHE A 13 -14.85 3.31 -7.48
N ALA A 14 -16.02 3.62 -8.05
CA ALA A 14 -16.15 4.24 -9.38
C ALA A 14 -15.50 5.62 -9.46
N THR A 15 -15.36 6.34 -8.33
CA THR A 15 -14.63 7.62 -8.30
C THR A 15 -13.12 7.49 -8.52
N GLY A 16 -12.55 6.29 -8.31
CA GLY A 16 -11.10 6.08 -8.33
C GLY A 16 -10.32 6.74 -7.19
N GLN A 17 -10.98 7.46 -6.27
CA GLN A 17 -10.33 8.25 -5.20
C GLN A 17 -9.69 7.40 -4.09
N HIS A 18 -9.90 6.09 -4.10
CA HIS A 18 -9.23 5.14 -3.21
C HIS A 18 -7.78 4.84 -3.65
N LYS A 19 -7.36 5.31 -4.84
CA LYS A 19 -6.02 5.14 -5.38
C LYS A 19 -5.20 6.40 -5.19
N ILE A 20 -3.88 6.23 -5.11
CA ILE A 20 -2.89 7.30 -5.16
C ILE A 20 -2.02 7.07 -6.40
N THR A 21 -1.70 8.13 -7.14
CA THR A 21 -0.75 8.01 -8.25
C THR A 21 0.69 7.93 -7.72
N PRO A 22 1.64 7.37 -8.48
CA PRO A 22 3.05 7.40 -8.10
C PRO A 22 3.56 8.82 -7.79
N ASP A 23 3.25 9.81 -8.64
CA ASP A 23 3.67 11.20 -8.42
C ASP A 23 3.13 11.78 -7.11
N GLN A 24 1.87 11.52 -6.79
CA GLN A 24 1.26 11.95 -5.53
C GLN A 24 1.90 11.26 -4.33
N LEU A 25 2.22 9.97 -4.45
CA LEU A 25 2.88 9.20 -3.40
C LEU A 25 4.28 9.75 -3.11
N MET A 26 5.06 10.07 -4.14
CA MET A 26 6.42 10.59 -4.00
C MET A 26 6.47 11.94 -3.26
N GLN A 27 5.38 12.73 -3.33
CA GLN A 27 5.24 14.02 -2.64
C GLN A 27 4.82 13.89 -1.16
N LYS A 28 4.35 12.72 -0.72
CA LYS A 28 3.94 12.50 0.67
C LYS A 28 5.15 12.36 1.59
N GLN A 29 5.01 12.82 2.83
CA GLN A 29 6.00 12.62 3.88
C GLN A 29 5.66 11.38 4.72
N ASN A 30 6.69 10.70 5.23
CA ASN A 30 6.57 9.57 6.16
C ASN A 30 5.61 8.45 5.67
N VAL A 31 5.92 7.92 4.48
CA VAL A 31 5.12 6.91 3.79
C VAL A 31 5.58 5.51 4.19
N PHE A 32 4.61 4.64 4.44
CA PHE A 32 4.80 3.20 4.52
C PHE A 32 4.14 2.55 3.30
N LEU A 33 4.95 2.13 2.32
CA LEU A 33 4.46 1.38 1.18
C LEU A 33 4.42 -0.10 1.54
N LEU A 34 3.21 -0.64 1.63
CA LEU A 34 2.92 -2.03 1.88
C LEU A 34 2.83 -2.78 0.55
N ASP A 35 3.88 -3.54 0.22
CA ASP A 35 3.89 -4.41 -0.95
C ASP A 35 3.21 -5.74 -0.59
N VAL A 36 2.00 -5.99 -1.11
CA VAL A 36 1.22 -7.20 -0.81
C VAL A 36 1.40 -8.32 -1.83
N ARG A 37 2.36 -8.18 -2.75
CA ARG A 37 2.77 -9.24 -3.67
C ARG A 37 3.22 -10.51 -2.95
N SER A 38 3.22 -11.62 -3.68
CA SER A 38 3.92 -12.82 -3.23
C SER A 38 5.40 -12.53 -2.96
N LYS A 39 6.06 -13.38 -2.15
CA LYS A 39 7.48 -13.21 -1.85
C LYS A 39 8.31 -13.34 -3.12
N GLU A 40 7.94 -14.29 -3.97
CA GLU A 40 8.58 -14.60 -5.23
C GLU A 40 8.59 -13.38 -6.18
N GLU A 41 7.46 -12.69 -6.30
CA GLU A 41 7.36 -11.46 -7.10
C GLU A 41 8.20 -10.31 -6.51
N ALA A 42 8.18 -10.15 -5.17
CA ALA A 42 8.92 -9.10 -4.48
C ALA A 42 10.43 -9.31 -4.53
N GLU A 43 10.88 -10.56 -4.44
CA GLU A 43 12.30 -10.93 -4.56
C GLU A 43 12.80 -10.85 -6.00
N THR A 44 11.94 -11.15 -6.99
CA THR A 44 12.29 -11.01 -8.41
C THR A 44 12.46 -9.55 -8.82
N ILE A 45 11.57 -8.66 -8.34
CA ILE A 45 11.62 -7.22 -8.62
C ILE A 45 11.45 -6.45 -7.30
N PRO A 46 12.56 -6.18 -6.59
CA PRO A 46 12.52 -5.46 -5.32
C PRO A 46 12.24 -3.98 -5.52
N LEU A 47 11.41 -3.41 -4.64
CA LEU A 47 11.07 -1.99 -4.63
C LEU A 47 11.83 -1.26 -3.53
N GLU A 48 13.00 -0.70 -3.86
CA GLU A 48 13.97 -0.20 -2.86
C GLU A 48 13.92 1.31 -2.58
N PHE A 49 13.23 2.11 -3.41
CA PHE A 49 13.03 3.57 -3.22
C PHE A 49 14.29 4.38 -2.80
N LYS A 50 15.48 4.03 -3.30
CA LYS A 50 16.78 4.63 -2.89
C LYS A 50 16.85 6.15 -3.00
N HIS A 51 16.11 6.75 -3.94
CA HIS A 51 16.05 8.20 -4.14
C HIS A 51 14.87 8.89 -3.42
N HIS A 52 14.05 8.13 -2.70
CA HIS A 52 12.87 8.60 -1.97
C HIS A 52 12.90 8.08 -0.52
N PRO A 53 13.80 8.63 0.33
CA PRO A 53 13.98 8.16 1.72
C PRO A 53 12.75 8.40 2.61
N ASN A 54 11.80 9.23 2.15
CA ASN A 54 10.49 9.44 2.77
C ASN A 54 9.57 8.20 2.65
N ILE A 55 9.93 7.20 1.84
CA ILE A 55 9.15 5.99 1.59
C ILE A 55 9.88 4.79 2.18
N THR A 56 9.27 4.14 3.17
CA THR A 56 9.68 2.82 3.62
C THR A 56 8.82 1.77 2.93
N CYS A 57 9.41 0.91 2.10
CA CYS A 57 8.72 -0.21 1.47
C CYS A 57 8.92 -1.49 2.28
N LYS A 58 7.85 -2.26 2.51
CA LYS A 58 7.93 -3.58 3.15
C LYS A 58 6.98 -4.56 2.47
N ASN A 59 7.51 -5.73 2.09
CA ASN A 59 6.69 -6.83 1.61
C ASN A 59 6.02 -7.56 2.78
N ILE A 60 4.69 -7.59 2.76
CA ILE A 60 3.85 -8.44 3.60
C ILE A 60 2.81 -9.05 2.65
N PRO A 61 3.02 -10.28 2.18
CA PRO A 61 2.11 -10.94 1.26
C PRO A 61 0.68 -10.92 1.79
N LEU A 62 -0.30 -10.77 0.89
CA LEU A 62 -1.70 -10.57 1.27
C LEU A 62 -2.25 -11.67 2.19
N ASN A 63 -1.82 -12.93 1.98
CA ASN A 63 -2.21 -14.07 2.81
C ASN A 63 -1.61 -14.05 4.23
N GLU A 64 -0.53 -13.30 4.47
CA GLU A 64 0.09 -13.13 5.79
C GLU A 64 -0.37 -11.85 6.50
N LEU A 65 -1.11 -10.99 5.80
CA LEU A 65 -1.52 -9.68 6.28
C LEU A 65 -2.41 -9.72 7.54
N PRO A 66 -3.43 -10.62 7.66
CA PRO A 66 -4.26 -10.68 8.85
C PRO A 66 -3.45 -10.92 10.14
N ASP A 67 -2.43 -11.78 10.08
CA ASP A 67 -1.58 -12.12 11.22
C ASP A 67 -0.54 -11.03 11.52
N LYS A 68 -0.17 -10.25 10.51
CA LYS A 68 0.89 -9.23 10.59
C LYS A 68 0.39 -7.79 10.62
N ILE A 69 -0.93 -7.58 10.70
CA ILE A 69 -1.54 -6.24 10.66
C ILE A 69 -1.00 -5.32 11.76
N ASN A 70 -0.66 -5.88 12.92
CA ASN A 70 -0.10 -5.14 14.06
C ASN A 70 1.33 -4.62 13.82
N HIS A 71 2.03 -5.12 12.79
CA HIS A 71 3.36 -4.64 12.41
C HIS A 71 3.32 -3.44 11.46
N ILE A 72 2.13 -2.99 11.06
CA ILE A 72 1.96 -1.82 10.18
C ILE A 72 1.85 -0.58 11.06
N PRO A 73 2.72 0.43 10.85
CA PRO A 73 2.71 1.65 11.65
C PRO A 73 1.42 2.45 11.38
N LYS A 74 0.72 2.84 12.44
CA LYS A 74 -0.58 3.54 12.35
C LYS A 74 -0.43 5.05 12.13
N GLU A 75 0.74 5.56 12.46
CA GLU A 75 1.17 6.96 12.42
C GLU A 75 1.78 7.36 11.07
N LYS A 76 1.99 6.41 10.15
CA LYS A 76 2.50 6.67 8.79
C LYS A 76 1.35 6.71 7.78
N PHE A 77 1.58 7.39 6.66
CA PHE A 77 0.69 7.25 5.51
C PHE A 77 0.89 5.89 4.86
N ILE A 78 -0.11 5.01 4.93
CA ILE A 78 -0.04 3.66 4.37
C ILE A 78 -0.52 3.69 2.92
N ALA A 79 0.34 3.29 1.99
CA ALA A 79 -0.02 3.03 0.61
C ALA A 79 0.12 1.53 0.34
N ILE A 80 -0.85 0.92 -0.35
CA ILE A 80 -0.83 -0.52 -0.65
C ILE A 80 -0.45 -0.69 -2.12
N PHE A 81 0.56 -1.52 -2.39
CA PHE A 81 0.99 -1.88 -3.72
C PHE A 81 0.67 -3.34 -4.01
N CYS A 82 0.01 -3.57 -5.14
CA CYS A 82 -0.25 -4.87 -5.74
C CYS A 82 -0.13 -4.68 -7.26
N PRO A 83 0.41 -5.67 -8.00
CA PRO A 83 0.33 -5.67 -9.45
C PRO A 83 -1.13 -5.86 -9.81
N ALA A 84 -1.76 -4.78 -10.28
CA ALA A 84 -3.02 -4.94 -10.94
C ALA A 84 -2.78 -5.78 -12.20
N ASN A 85 -3.53 -6.87 -12.38
CA ASN A 85 -3.92 -7.21 -13.75
C ASN A 85 -4.69 -5.99 -14.26
N VAL A 86 -4.06 -5.22 -15.14
CA VAL A 86 -4.77 -4.35 -16.06
C VAL A 86 -5.60 -5.19 -17.01
#